data_AF-A0A922WRE7-F1
#
_entry.id   AF-A0A922WRE7-F1
#
_cell.length_a   1.000
_cell.length_b   1.000
_cell.length_c   1.000
_cell.angle_alpha   90.00
_cell.angle_beta   90.00
_cell.angle_gamma   90.00
#
_symmetry.space_group_name_H-M   'P 1'
#
loop_
_entity.id
_entity.type
_entity.pdbx_description
1 polymer ?
#
loop_
_entity_poly.entity_id
_entity_poly.type
_entity_poly.pdbx_seq_one_letter_code
_entity_poly.pdbx_strand_id
1 'polypeptide(L)'
;MRLLVYLAFGFAGLFAGSCISVHVGKCWYPSEATGDIVSKTIAAIILSPIAMTIGILPSLGFYGPFHGLVMLTGMSLTIYGTCMHFQSRSLCYAWLILVGMILWSHNNYLAINAVMSV
;
A
#
# COMPACT_ATOMS: atom_id res chain seq x y z
N MET A 1 -21.76 -8.94 9.40
CA MET A 1 -21.07 -7.92 10.22
C MET A 1 -19.55 -8.11 10.26
N ARG A 2 -19.02 -9.29 10.61
CA ARG A 2 -17.57 -9.52 10.73
C ARG A 2 -16.80 -9.17 9.44
N LEU A 3 -17.21 -9.67 8.27
CA LEU A 3 -16.56 -9.37 6.98
C LEU A 3 -16.40 -7.86 6.71
N LEU A 4 -17.43 -7.05 6.97
CA LEU A 4 -17.39 -5.60 6.76
C LEU A 4 -16.31 -4.93 7.62
N VAL A 5 -16.06 -5.43 8.84
CA VAL A 5 -15.00 -4.92 9.70
C VAL A 5 -13.61 -5.18 9.08
N TYR A 6 -13.38 -6.35 8.49
CA TYR A 6 -12.10 -6.64 7.83
C TYR A 6 -11.91 -5.82 6.56
N LEU A 7 -12.97 -5.64 5.77
CA LEU A 7 -12.94 -4.76 4.60
C LEU A 7 -12.64 -3.31 5.03
N ALA A 8 -13.22 -2.85 6.14
CA ALA A 8 -12.92 -1.53 6.70
C ALA A 8 -11.45 -1.41 7.15
N PHE A 9 -10.88 -2.44 7.79
CA PHE A 9 -9.48 -2.44 8.19
C PHE A 9 -8.54 -2.45 6.97
N GLY A 10 -8.84 -3.28 5.96
CA GLY A 10 -8.08 -3.30 4.72
C GLY A 10 -8.13 -1.97 3.98
N PHE A 11 -9.31 -1.35 3.89
CA PHE A 11 -9.49 -0.04 3.28
C PHE A 11 -8.82 1.09 4.08
N ALA A 12 -8.94 1.08 5.41
CA ALA A 12 -8.25 2.05 6.26
C ALA A 12 -6.73 1.94 6.10
N GLY A 13 -6.21 0.72 6.00
CA GLY A 13 -4.79 0.49 5.75
C GLY A 13 -4.35 0.95 4.36
N LEU A 14 -5.16 0.66 3.33
CA LEU A 14 -4.94 1.14 1.97
C LEU A 14 -4.89 2.67 1.90
N PHE A 15 -5.81 3.34 2.58
CA PHE A 15 -5.87 4.79 2.64
C PHE A 15 -4.64 5.35 3.34
N ALA A 16 -4.33 4.87 4.55
CA ALA A 16 -3.19 5.34 5.32
C ALA A 16 -1.85 5.09 4.61
N GLY A 17 -1.64 3.91 4.03
CA GLY A 17 -0.44 3.63 3.25
C GLY A 17 -0.36 4.50 1.99
N SER A 18 -1.46 4.71 1.26
CA SER A 18 -1.47 5.63 0.11
C SER A 18 -1.12 7.08 0.50
N CYS A 19 -1.54 7.56 1.68
CA CYS A 19 -1.10 8.85 2.22
C CYS A 19 0.42 8.90 2.47
N ILE A 20 0.98 7.83 3.06
CA ILE A 20 2.43 7.70 3.28
C ILE A 20 3.15 7.67 1.93
N SER A 21 2.61 6.97 0.94
CA SER A 21 3.20 6.85 -0.39
C SER A 21 3.37 8.20 -1.07
N VAL A 22 2.36 9.09 -0.97
CA VAL A 22 2.45 10.45 -1.51
C VAL A 22 3.51 11.27 -0.77
N HIS A 23 3.61 11.13 0.56
CA HIS A 23 4.62 11.85 1.34
C HIS A 23 6.04 11.40 1.01
N VAL A 24 6.28 10.08 0.96
CA VAL A 24 7.56 9.50 0.56
C VAL A 24 7.87 9.84 -0.89
N GLY A 25 6.86 9.88 -1.75
CA GLY A 25 6.95 10.30 -3.15
C GLY A 25 7.57 11.68 -3.35
N LYS A 26 7.40 12.62 -2.41
CA LYS A 26 8.04 13.93 -2.49
C LYS A 26 9.57 13.87 -2.44
N CYS A 27 10.13 12.87 -1.76
CA CYS A 27 11.57 12.68 -1.67
C CYS A 27 12.16 12.09 -2.96
N TRP A 28 11.43 11.20 -3.61
CA TRP A 28 11.88 10.49 -4.82
C TRP A 28 11.51 11.20 -6.12
N TYR A 29 10.39 11.93 -6.13
CA TYR A 29 9.84 12.67 -7.27
C TYR A 29 9.51 14.11 -6.87
N PRO A 30 10.51 14.95 -6.55
CA PRO A 30 10.29 16.32 -6.06
C PRO A 30 9.66 17.22 -7.13
N SER A 31 9.91 16.98 -8.41
CA SER A 31 9.26 17.68 -9.53
C SER A 31 7.75 17.39 -9.59
N GLU A 32 7.34 16.20 -9.15
CA GLU A 32 5.93 15.84 -9.03
C GLU A 32 5.34 16.19 -7.68
N ALA A 33 6.11 16.71 -6.73
CA ALA A 33 5.63 17.06 -5.40
C ALA A 33 4.72 18.31 -5.40
N THR A 34 4.80 19.15 -6.44
CA THR A 34 3.93 20.32 -6.62
C THR A 34 2.53 19.87 -7.03
N GLY A 35 1.54 20.00 -6.15
CA GLY A 35 0.15 19.66 -6.44
C GLY A 35 -0.63 19.24 -5.19
N ASP A 36 -1.96 19.20 -5.31
CA ASP A 36 -2.85 18.82 -4.22
C ASP A 36 -2.61 17.38 -3.73
N ILE A 37 -2.23 17.23 -2.46
CA ILE A 37 -1.95 15.94 -1.82
C ILE A 37 -3.21 15.06 -1.85
N VAL A 38 -4.39 15.65 -1.68
CA VAL A 38 -5.65 14.91 -1.60
C VAL A 38 -5.94 14.22 -2.92
N SER A 39 -5.87 14.94 -4.05
CA SER A 39 -6.06 14.34 -5.38
C SER A 39 -5.06 13.20 -5.67
N LYS A 40 -3.79 13.36 -5.28
CA LYS A 40 -2.75 12.32 -5.45
C LYS A 40 -2.98 11.09 -4.59
N THR A 41 -3.42 11.28 -3.35
CA THR A 41 -3.80 10.17 -2.46
C THR A 41 -5.00 9.42 -3.03
N ILE A 42 -6.02 10.12 -3.51
CA ILE A 42 -7.19 9.50 -4.14
C ILE A 42 -6.76 8.70 -5.37
N ALA A 43 -5.91 9.26 -6.23
CA ALA A 43 -5.37 8.57 -7.40
C ALA A 43 -4.60 7.30 -7.00
N ALA A 44 -3.74 7.37 -5.98
CA ALA A 44 -2.97 6.23 -5.47
C ALA A 44 -3.86 5.12 -4.89
N ILE A 45 -5.02 5.47 -4.30
CA ILE A 45 -6.01 4.50 -3.82
C ILE A 45 -6.75 3.86 -5.00
N ILE A 46 -7.24 4.65 -5.95
CA ILE A 46 -8.01 4.14 -7.11
C ILE A 46 -7.15 3.20 -7.96
N LEU A 47 -5.88 3.57 -8.16
CA LEU A 47 -4.93 2.81 -8.96
C LEU A 47 -4.23 1.71 -8.15
N SER A 48 -4.60 1.49 -6.88
CA SER A 48 -3.95 0.51 -6.03
C SER A 48 -3.93 -0.92 -6.60
N PRO A 49 -4.95 -1.45 -7.31
CA PRO A 49 -4.86 -2.79 -7.86
C PRO A 49 -3.71 -2.95 -8.86
N ILE A 50 -3.48 -1.91 -9.66
CA ILE A 50 -2.39 -1.85 -10.64
C ILE A 50 -1.06 -1.62 -9.92
N ALA A 51 -1.00 -0.62 -9.04
CA ALA A 51 0.20 -0.22 -8.34
C ALA A 51 0.74 -1.32 -7.41
N MET A 52 -0.13 -2.08 -6.75
CA MET A 52 0.26 -3.17 -5.85
C MET A 52 0.74 -4.41 -6.63
N THR A 53 0.34 -4.55 -7.89
CA THR A 53 0.79 -5.63 -8.79
C THR A 53 2.12 -5.30 -9.45
N ILE A 54 2.22 -4.12 -10.08
CA ILE A 54 3.40 -3.71 -10.85
C ILE A 54 4.50 -3.17 -9.92
N GLY A 55 4.11 -2.58 -8.78
CA GLY A 55 4.99 -1.91 -7.84
C GLY A 55 6.03 -2.80 -7.15
N ILE A 56 5.94 -4.12 -7.29
CA ILE A 56 6.96 -5.06 -6.80
C ILE A 56 8.32 -4.79 -7.45
N LEU A 57 8.33 -4.54 -8.77
CA LEU A 57 9.54 -4.32 -9.55
C LEU A 57 10.29 -3.04 -9.16
N PRO A 58 9.67 -1.84 -9.17
CA PRO A 58 10.36 -0.62 -8.75
C PRO A 58 10.71 -0.64 -7.25
N SER A 59 9.96 -1.36 -6.40
CA SER A 59 10.31 -1.49 -4.98
C SER A 59 11.59 -2.26 -4.72
N LEU A 60 11.87 -3.30 -5.51
CA LEU A 60 13.08 -4.11 -5.34
C LEU A 60 14.28 -3.51 -6.06
N GLY A 61 14.07 -2.80 -7.17
CA GLY A 61 15.13 -2.23 -7.99
C GLY A 61 15.44 -0.76 -7.71
N PHE A 62 14.42 0.10 -7.69
CA PHE A 62 14.58 1.57 -7.75
C PHE A 62 14.62 2.22 -6.37
N TYR A 63 13.77 1.77 -5.43
CA TYR A 63 13.65 2.34 -4.08
C TYR A 63 14.56 1.70 -3.04
N GLY A 64 15.39 0.74 -3.45
CA GLY A 64 16.36 0.04 -2.62
C GLY A 64 15.79 -1.16 -1.85
N PRO A 65 16.67 -2.06 -1.36
CA PRO A 65 16.27 -3.35 -0.81
C PRO A 65 15.42 -3.24 0.46
N PHE A 66 15.65 -2.22 1.29
CA PHE A 66 14.87 -2.00 2.50
C PHE A 66 13.41 -1.68 2.19
N HIS A 67 13.16 -0.81 1.20
CA HIS A 67 11.79 -0.47 0.76
C HIS A 67 11.06 -1.69 0.20
N GLY A 68 11.75 -2.46 -0.66
CA GLY A 68 11.23 -3.73 -1.18
C GLY A 68 10.89 -4.74 -0.08
N LEU A 69 11.73 -4.89 0.95
CA LEU A 69 11.47 -5.77 2.10
C LEU A 69 10.24 -5.33 2.90
N VAL A 70 10.08 -4.02 3.15
CA VAL A 70 8.90 -3.48 3.84
C VAL A 70 7.63 -3.77 3.05
N MET A 71 7.65 -3.53 1.74
CA MET A 71 6.53 -3.81 0.85
C MET A 71 6.16 -5.31 0.84
N LEU A 72 7.16 -6.20 0.68
CA LEU A 72 6.95 -7.64 0.67
C LEU A 72 6.40 -8.14 2.01
N THR A 73 6.90 -7.60 3.12
CA THR A 73 6.39 -7.91 4.46
C THR A 73 4.92 -7.50 4.57
N GLY A 74 4.56 -6.31 4.08
CA GLY A 74 3.17 -5.84 4.04
C GLY A 74 2.25 -6.76 3.23
N MET A 75 2.70 -7.18 2.05
CA MET A 75 1.99 -8.16 1.22
C MET A 75 1.80 -9.50 1.95
N SER A 76 2.85 -10.05 2.54
CA SER A 76 2.78 -11.31 3.28
C SER A 76 1.84 -11.24 4.49
N LEU A 77 1.89 -10.16 5.27
CA LEU A 77 0.99 -9.94 6.41
C LEU A 77 -0.47 -9.82 5.98
N THR A 78 -0.74 -9.13 4.88
CA THR A 78 -2.09 -8.98 4.32
C THR A 78 -2.65 -10.33 3.86
N ILE A 79 -1.87 -11.11 3.12
CA ILE A 79 -2.26 -12.43 2.63
C ILE A 79 -2.50 -13.37 3.82
N TYR A 80 -1.55 -13.46 4.75
CA TYR A 80 -1.67 -14.31 5.93
C TYR A 80 -2.86 -13.92 6.80
N GLY A 81 -3.02 -12.63 7.11
CA GLY A 81 -4.14 -12.11 7.87
C GLY A 81 -5.49 -12.42 7.21
N THR A 82 -5.56 -12.32 5.88
CA THR A 82 -6.76 -12.68 5.11
C THR A 82 -7.06 -14.17 5.20
N CYS A 83 -6.08 -15.04 4.96
CA CYS A 83 -6.24 -16.49 5.06
C CYS A 83 -6.69 -16.93 6.46
N MET A 84 -6.00 -16.45 7.50
CA MET A 84 -6.30 -16.80 8.89
C MET A 84 -7.62 -16.20 9.36
N HIS A 85 -8.03 -15.04 8.83
CA HIS A 85 -9.35 -14.50 9.08
C HIS A 85 -10.44 -15.47 8.61
N PHE A 86 -10.34 -15.98 7.38
CA PHE A 86 -11.36 -16.88 6.84
C PHE A 86 -11.49 -18.18 7.64
N GLN A 87 -10.39 -18.65 8.24
CA GLN A 87 -10.37 -19.85 9.07
C GLN A 87 -10.89 -19.59 10.50
N SER A 88 -10.36 -18.58 11.18
CA SER A 88 -10.60 -18.37 12.62
C SER A 88 -11.71 -17.38 12.95
N ARG A 89 -12.06 -16.49 12.01
CA ARG A 89 -12.97 -15.36 12.18
C ARG A 89 -12.62 -14.41 13.34
N SER A 90 -11.37 -14.40 13.80
CA SER A 90 -10.87 -13.57 14.91
C SER A 90 -10.42 -12.18 14.46
N LEU A 91 -10.80 -11.15 15.22
CA LEU A 91 -10.45 -9.74 14.96
C LEU A 91 -8.96 -9.44 15.06
N CYS A 92 -8.18 -10.30 15.71
CA CYS A 92 -6.71 -10.18 15.75
C CYS A 92 -6.13 -10.16 14.32
N TYR A 93 -6.67 -10.98 13.42
CA TYR A 93 -6.21 -11.03 12.04
C TYR A 93 -6.63 -9.80 11.22
N ALA A 94 -7.63 -9.02 11.66
CA ALA A 94 -7.98 -7.74 11.04
C ALA A 94 -6.84 -6.72 11.21
N TRP A 95 -6.20 -6.71 12.37
CA TRP A 95 -5.04 -5.85 12.64
C TRP A 95 -3.84 -6.19 11.74
N LEU A 96 -3.62 -7.48 11.49
CA LEU A 96 -2.58 -7.91 10.54
C LEU A 96 -2.89 -7.42 9.11
N ILE A 97 -4.16 -7.47 8.69
CA ILE A 97 -4.59 -6.91 7.40
C ILE A 97 -4.38 -5.39 7.37
N LEU A 98 -4.74 -4.66 8.43
CA LEU A 98 -4.55 -3.22 8.50
C LEU A 98 -3.06 -2.84 8.35
N VAL A 99 -2.20 -3.42 9.20
CA VAL A 99 -0.76 -3.15 9.16
C VAL A 99 -0.17 -3.58 7.84
N GLY A 100 -0.52 -4.78 7.35
CA GLY A 100 -0.09 -5.28 6.07
C GLY A 100 -0.44 -4.35 4.91
N MET A 101 -1.68 -3.85 4.89
CA MET A 101 -2.15 -2.93 3.85
C MET A 101 -1.45 -1.58 3.91
N ILE A 102 -1.15 -1.05 5.11
CA ILE A 102 -0.32 0.17 5.25
C ILE A 102 1.05 -0.05 4.62
N LEU A 103 1.73 -1.12 5.04
CA LEU A 103 3.08 -1.45 4.58
C LEU A 103 3.13 -1.85 3.11
N TRP A 104 2.04 -2.34 2.52
CA TRP A 104 2.04 -2.65 1.09
C TRP A 104 1.71 -1.40 0.26
N SER A 105 0.65 -0.67 0.63
CA SER A 105 0.16 0.48 -0.12
C SER A 105 1.00 1.76 0.05
N HIS A 106 1.95 1.80 0.99
CA HIS A 106 2.95 2.88 1.03
C HIS A 106 3.81 2.98 -0.24
N ASN A 107 3.69 2.01 -1.14
CA ASN A 107 4.32 2.02 -2.44
C ASN A 107 3.40 2.45 -3.60
N ASN A 108 2.10 2.69 -3.38
CA ASN A 108 1.17 2.87 -4.50
C ASN A 108 1.47 4.09 -5.38
N TYR A 109 1.62 5.27 -4.79
CA TYR A 109 1.94 6.50 -5.52
C TYR A 109 3.33 6.42 -6.16
N LEU A 110 4.30 5.88 -5.42
CA LEU A 110 5.65 5.63 -5.90
C LEU A 110 5.66 4.71 -7.13
N ALA A 111 4.97 3.58 -7.08
CA ALA A 111 4.91 2.64 -8.19
C ALA A 111 4.30 3.26 -9.45
N ILE A 112 3.24 4.07 -9.29
CA ILE A 112 2.59 4.77 -10.40
C ILE A 112 3.58 5.75 -11.04
N ASN A 113 4.24 6.57 -10.22
CA ASN A 113 5.20 7.54 -10.71
C ASN A 113 6.41 6.87 -11.38
N ALA A 114 6.92 5.77 -10.82
CA ALA A 114 7.96 4.97 -11.48
C ALA A 114 7.53 4.54 -12.87
N VAL A 115 6.31 4.03 -13.03
CA VAL A 115 5.79 3.58 -14.33
C VAL A 115 5.59 4.74 -15.32
N MET A 116 5.12 5.90 -14.86
CA MET A 116 4.92 7.07 -15.73
C MET A 116 6.21 7.83 -16.07
N SER A 117 7.27 7.63 -15.28
CA SER A 117 8.57 8.30 -15.46
C SER A 117 9.54 7.57 -16.41
N VAL A 118 9.18 6.37 -16.87
CA VAL A 118 9.88 5.60 -17.92
C VAL A 118 9.29 5.96 -19.28
#